data_AF-A0A939IC43-F1
#
_entry.id   AF-A0A939IC43-F1
#
_cell.length_a   1.000
_cell.length_b   1.000
_cell.length_c   1.000
_cell.angle_alpha   90.00
_cell.angle_beta   90.00
_cell.angle_gamma   90.00
#
_symmetry.space_group_name_H-M   'P 1'
#
loop_
_entity.id
_entity.type
_entity.pdbx_description
1 polymer ?
#
loop_
_entity_poly.entity_id
_entity_poly.type
_entity_poly.pdbx_seq_one_letter_code
_entity_poly.pdbx_strand_id
1 'polypeptide(L)'
;MVRCIFFQIPQRSQLSEHTRMALMPVISMEHSLELFLVPFVQATITIDNSAMLVYVFFPNFWGKGYALEAVKCMINYLVETYQNLDFRADVDVENHRSIALLHNLGFVRSTFF
;
A
#
# COMPACT_ATOMS: atom_id res chain seq x y z
N MET A 1 -15.71 -11.45 -13.07
CA MET A 1 -14.26 -11.69 -13.02
C MET A 1 -13.60 -10.35 -12.78
N VAL A 2 -13.15 -10.07 -11.55
CA VAL A 2 -12.40 -8.84 -11.22
C VAL A 2 -11.03 -9.01 -11.85
N ARG A 3 -10.67 -8.15 -12.80
CA ARG A 3 -9.36 -8.19 -13.45
C ARG A 3 -8.44 -7.28 -12.65
N CYS A 4 -7.43 -7.85 -11.99
CA CYS A 4 -6.43 -7.07 -11.28
C CYS A 4 -5.10 -7.05 -12.03
N ILE A 5 -4.30 -6.03 -11.77
CA ILE A 5 -2.89 -5.94 -12.17
C ILE A 5 -2.02 -5.77 -10.95
N PHE A 6 -0.85 -6.39 -11.04
CA PHE A 6 0.14 -6.40 -9.98
C PHE A 6 1.17 -5.30 -10.25
N PHE A 7 1.65 -4.69 -9.17
CA PHE A 7 2.67 -3.64 -9.21
C PHE A 7 3.79 -3.99 -8.25
N GLN A 8 5.04 -3.71 -8.64
CA GLN A 8 6.23 -3.94 -7.82
C GLN A 8 7.19 -2.74 -7.81
N ILE A 9 7.75 -2.39 -6.66
CA ILE A 9 8.91 -1.46 -6.62
C ILE A 9 10.19 -2.28 -6.84
N PRO A 10 11.00 -2.01 -7.89
CA PRO A 10 12.21 -2.78 -8.15
C PRO A 10 13.26 -2.62 -7.03
N GLN A 11 13.71 -3.74 -6.44
CA GLN A 11 14.75 -3.80 -5.38
C GLN A 11 15.84 -4.83 -5.69
N ARG A 12 17.05 -4.64 -5.12
CA ARG A 12 18.17 -5.61 -5.17
C ARG A 12 18.02 -6.63 -4.03
N SER A 13 18.20 -7.90 -4.37
CA SER A 13 17.85 -9.11 -3.60
C SER A 13 18.65 -9.37 -2.31
N GLN A 14 17.98 -9.85 -1.24
CA GLN A 14 18.38 -11.02 -0.41
C GLN A 14 17.35 -11.40 0.69
N LEU A 15 17.26 -12.71 1.00
CA LEU A 15 16.27 -13.46 1.81
C LEU A 15 16.18 -13.11 3.33
N SER A 16 14.99 -13.24 3.95
CA SER A 16 14.63 -14.23 5.02
C SER A 16 13.43 -13.84 5.91
N GLU A 17 12.65 -14.86 6.31
CA GLU A 17 11.40 -14.95 7.11
C GLU A 17 11.09 -13.92 8.22
N HIS A 18 9.83 -13.43 8.26
CA HIS A 18 8.91 -13.27 9.42
C HIS A 18 7.59 -12.58 8.97
N THR A 19 6.43 -13.24 9.03
CA THR A 19 5.14 -12.60 8.70
C THR A 19 4.67 -11.66 9.81
N ARG A 20 4.47 -10.38 9.52
CA ARG A 20 3.94 -9.36 10.45
C ARG A 20 3.01 -8.39 9.70
N MET A 21 1.90 -7.97 10.32
CA MET A 21 0.96 -6.99 9.75
C MET A 21 1.17 -5.63 10.39
N ALA A 22 1.33 -4.59 9.57
CA ALA A 22 1.40 -3.19 10.01
C ALA A 22 0.14 -2.43 9.54
N LEU A 23 -0.53 -1.76 10.47
CA LEU A 23 -1.71 -0.93 10.22
C LEU A 23 -1.39 0.53 10.58
N MET A 24 -1.58 1.45 9.64
CA MET A 24 -1.49 2.89 9.88
C MET A 24 -2.85 3.54 9.59
N PRO A 25 -3.57 4.03 10.62
CA PRO A 25 -4.73 4.89 10.40
C PRO A 25 -4.27 6.26 9.88
N VAL A 26 -4.96 6.81 8.88
CA VAL A 26 -4.58 8.10 8.26
C VAL A 26 -5.13 9.30 9.07
N ILE A 27 -5.85 9.06 10.17
CA ILE A 27 -6.40 10.12 11.01
C ILE A 27 -6.13 9.79 12.49
N SER A 28 -5.42 10.68 13.19
CA SER A 28 -5.33 10.71 14.64
C SER A 28 -6.36 11.72 15.16
N MET A 29 -7.53 11.27 15.62
CA MET A 29 -8.38 12.06 16.51
C MET A 29 -9.28 11.18 17.38
N GLU A 30 -9.28 11.48 18.68
CA GLU A 30 -10.18 10.94 19.68
C GLU A 30 -11.61 11.47 19.51
N HIS A 31 -12.56 10.63 19.95
CA HIS A 31 -13.98 10.85 20.24
C HIS A 31 -15.05 10.43 19.21
N SER A 32 -16.03 9.71 19.80
CA SER A 32 -17.41 9.42 19.38
C SER A 32 -17.62 8.15 18.54
N LEU A 33 -18.38 7.22 19.12
CA LEU A 33 -18.79 5.92 18.57
C LEU A 33 -19.79 6.05 17.41
N GLU A 34 -19.42 6.74 16.34
CA GLU A 34 -19.95 6.43 15.01
C GLU A 34 -18.93 5.54 14.30
N LEU A 35 -19.38 4.51 13.58
CA LEU A 35 -18.53 3.75 12.64
C LEU A 35 -18.11 4.68 11.51
N PHE A 36 -17.21 5.62 11.80
CA PHE A 36 -16.54 6.40 10.80
C PHE A 36 -15.63 5.43 10.07
N LEU A 37 -15.95 5.13 8.81
CA LEU A 37 -15.00 4.44 7.97
C LEU A 37 -13.83 5.42 7.82
N VAL A 38 -12.69 5.12 8.45
CA VAL A 38 -11.50 5.97 8.44
C VAL A 38 -10.61 5.51 7.29
N PRO A 39 -10.07 6.41 6.45
CA PRO A 39 -9.08 6.03 5.46
C PRO A 39 -7.89 5.35 6.13
N PHE A 40 -7.38 4.29 5.51
CA PHE A 40 -6.29 3.52 6.08
C PHE A 40 -5.29 3.08 5.02
N VAL A 41 -4.08 2.83 5.49
CA VAL A 41 -3.04 2.11 4.76
C VAL A 41 -2.63 0.93 5.62
N GLN A 42 -2.56 -0.24 5.02
CA GLN A 42 -2.11 -1.48 5.62
C GLN A 42 -0.95 -2.04 4.78
N ALA A 43 -0.01 -2.69 5.47
CA ALA A 43 0.97 -3.54 4.84
C ALA A 43 0.95 -4.92 5.50
N THR A 44 0.98 -5.97 4.67
CA THR A 44 1.21 -7.34 5.11
C THR A 44 2.59 -7.75 4.68
N ILE A 45 3.48 -7.97 5.64
CA ILE A 45 4.83 -8.50 5.37
C ILE A 45 4.73 -10.01 5.26
N THR A 46 5.16 -10.55 4.13
CA THR A 46 5.15 -11.99 3.82
C THR A 46 6.52 -12.62 4.10
N ILE A 47 6.55 -13.95 4.08
CA ILE A 47 7.76 -14.73 4.37
C ILE A 47 8.88 -14.56 3.33
N ASP A 48 8.53 -14.18 2.10
CA ASP A 48 9.48 -13.90 1.02
C ASP A 48 10.03 -12.46 1.05
N ASN A 49 9.91 -11.78 2.19
CA ASN A 49 10.23 -10.36 2.39
C ASN A 49 9.49 -9.45 1.43
N SER A 50 8.26 -9.78 1.06
CA SER A 50 7.41 -8.84 0.35
C SER A 50 6.51 -8.06 1.28
N ALA A 51 6.20 -6.83 0.92
CA ALA A 51 5.21 -6.00 1.60
C ALA A 51 4.01 -5.78 0.68
N MET A 52 2.91 -6.51 0.92
CA MET A 52 1.65 -6.32 0.21
C MET A 52 0.94 -5.09 0.78
N LEU A 53 0.84 -4.02 0.00
CA LEU A 53 0.18 -2.79 0.39
C LEU A 53 -1.32 -2.82 0.03
N VAL A 54 -2.13 -2.37 0.97
CA VAL A 54 -3.58 -2.15 0.79
C VAL A 54 -3.90 -0.75 1.31
N TYR A 55 -4.71 -0.01 0.58
CA TYR A 55 -5.15 1.31 1.01
C TYR A 55 -6.58 1.59 0.58
N VAL A 56 -7.34 2.26 1.44
CA VAL A 56 -8.74 2.64 1.19
C VAL A 56 -8.93 4.09 1.59
N PHE A 57 -9.48 4.87 0.66
CA PHE A 57 -9.82 6.28 0.85
C PHE A 57 -11.22 6.57 0.31
N PHE A 58 -12.03 7.32 1.07
CA PHE A 58 -13.36 7.73 0.63
C PHE A 58 -13.30 8.86 -0.40
N PRO A 59 -14.33 9.01 -1.25
CA PRO A 59 -14.38 10.06 -2.28
C PRO A 59 -14.06 11.47 -1.76
N ASN A 60 -14.47 11.79 -0.53
CA ASN A 60 -14.20 13.09 0.13
C ASN A 60 -12.70 13.39 0.34
N PHE A 61 -11.85 12.36 0.27
CA PHE A 61 -10.39 12.42 0.44
C PHE A 61 -9.64 12.32 -0.91
N TRP A 62 -10.33 12.10 -2.02
CA TRP A 62 -9.68 11.96 -3.34
C TRP A 62 -9.19 13.30 -3.90
N GLY A 63 -8.16 13.24 -4.76
CA GLY A 63 -7.63 14.41 -5.46
C GLY A 63 -6.83 15.41 -4.60
N LYS A 64 -6.64 15.10 -3.30
CA LYS A 64 -5.96 15.97 -2.32
C LYS A 64 -4.54 15.54 -1.97
N GLY A 65 -4.05 14.45 -2.56
CA GLY A 65 -2.71 13.91 -2.27
C GLY A 65 -2.60 12.98 -1.05
N TYR A 66 -3.67 12.82 -0.25
CA TYR A 66 -3.61 12.01 1.00
C TYR A 66 -3.17 10.55 0.79
N ALA A 67 -3.62 9.90 -0.29
CA ALA A 67 -3.20 8.52 -0.57
C ALA A 67 -1.70 8.44 -0.90
N LEU A 68 -1.18 9.42 -1.64
CA LEU A 68 0.26 9.49 -1.96
C LEU A 68 1.09 9.68 -0.69
N GLU A 69 0.70 10.62 0.15
CA GLU A 69 1.39 10.90 1.41
C GLU A 69 1.35 9.70 2.36
N ALA A 70 0.17 9.13 2.60
CA ALA A 70 0.00 8.02 3.54
C ALA A 70 0.73 6.76 3.08
N VAL A 71 0.63 6.39 1.80
CA VAL A 71 1.34 5.21 1.28
C VAL A 71 2.85 5.42 1.28
N LYS A 72 3.32 6.64 0.97
CA LYS A 72 4.75 6.98 1.08
C LYS A 72 5.24 6.90 2.52
N CYS A 73 4.44 7.36 3.49
CA CYS A 73 4.74 7.25 4.91
C CYS A 73 4.88 5.78 5.34
N MET A 74 3.94 4.93 4.94
CA MET A 74 4.01 3.48 5.18
C MET A 74 5.27 2.86 4.56
N ILE A 75 5.57 3.16 3.29
CA ILE A 75 6.79 2.65 2.62
C ILE A 75 8.04 3.07 3.37
N ASN A 76 8.17 4.36 3.74
CA ASN A 76 9.32 4.86 4.50
C ASN A 76 9.46 4.14 5.84
N TYR A 77 8.37 4.02 6.61
CA TYR A 77 8.36 3.28 7.87
C TYR A 77 8.85 1.84 7.70
N LEU A 78 8.37 1.15 6.65
CA LEU A 78 8.75 -0.23 6.38
C LEU A 78 10.20 -0.37 5.92
N VAL A 79 10.71 0.56 5.12
CA VAL A 79 12.14 0.60 4.72
C VAL A 79 13.06 0.86 5.92
N GLU A 80 12.64 1.71 6.86
CA GLU A 80 13.40 1.99 8.08
C GLU A 80 13.36 0.81 9.07
N THR A 81 12.25 0.06 9.09
CA THR A 81 12.02 -1.03 10.06
C THR A 81 12.54 -2.38 9.58
N TYR A 82 12.50 -2.65 8.28
CA TYR A 82 12.81 -3.95 7.69
C TYR A 82 13.86 -3.82 6.58
N GLN A 83 14.78 -4.78 6.50
CA GLN A 83 15.77 -4.83 5.42
C GLN A 83 15.22 -5.61 4.22
N ASN A 84 15.49 -5.10 3.02
CA ASN A 84 15.25 -5.78 1.74
C ASN A 84 13.77 -6.15 1.44
N LEU A 85 12.83 -5.25 1.70
CA LEU A 85 11.42 -5.48 1.36
C LEU A 85 11.11 -5.27 -0.13
N ASP A 86 10.42 -6.23 -0.73
CA ASP A 86 9.82 -6.13 -2.07
C ASP A 86 8.37 -5.63 -1.97
N PHE A 87 8.13 -4.36 -2.31
CA PHE A 87 6.79 -3.78 -2.19
C PHE A 87 5.89 -4.18 -3.34
N ARG A 88 4.69 -4.63 -3.02
CA ARG A 88 3.72 -5.18 -3.97
C ARG A 88 2.32 -4.63 -3.73
N ALA A 89 1.54 -4.47 -4.79
CA ALA A 89 0.14 -4.08 -4.70
C ALA A 89 -0.68 -4.68 -5.85
N ASP A 90 -1.89 -5.13 -5.54
CA ASP A 90 -2.87 -5.58 -6.52
C ASP A 90 -4.01 -4.58 -6.63
N VAL A 91 -4.35 -4.17 -7.85
CA VAL A 91 -5.44 -3.21 -8.10
C VAL A 91 -6.27 -3.64 -9.29
N ASP A 92 -7.57 -3.36 -9.27
CA ASP A 92 -8.44 -3.56 -10.43
C ASP A 92 -7.90 -2.77 -11.64
N VAL A 93 -7.93 -3.35 -12.84
CA VAL A 93 -7.48 -2.73 -14.09
C VAL A 93 -8.25 -1.45 -14.43
N GLU A 94 -9.51 -1.35 -14.00
CA GLU A 94 -10.36 -0.18 -14.16
C GLU A 94 -10.08 0.88 -13.08
N ASN A 95 -9.30 0.56 -12.04
CA ASN A 95 -8.94 1.50 -10.99
C ASN A 95 -7.78 2.41 -11.41
N HIS A 96 -8.04 3.27 -12.39
CA HIS A 96 -7.05 4.20 -12.95
C HIS A 96 -6.44 5.15 -11.89
N ARG A 97 -7.16 5.45 -10.80
CA ARG A 97 -6.64 6.27 -9.70
C ARG A 97 -5.56 5.54 -8.91
N SER A 98 -5.79 4.28 -8.53
CA SER A 98 -4.78 3.47 -7.86
C SER A 98 -3.57 3.20 -8.78
N ILE A 99 -3.81 2.97 -10.06
CA ILE A 99 -2.75 2.79 -11.06
C ILE A 99 -1.86 4.04 -11.14
N ALA A 100 -2.45 5.23 -11.26
CA ALA A 100 -1.70 6.48 -11.29
C ALA A 100 -0.93 6.74 -9.98
N LEU A 101 -1.54 6.42 -8.83
CA LEU A 101 -0.88 6.49 -7.53
C LEU A 101 0.36 5.59 -7.46
N LEU A 102 0.23 4.32 -7.86
CA LEU A 102 1.34 3.36 -7.83
C LEU A 102 2.47 3.76 -8.79
N HIS A 103 2.14 4.27 -9.98
CA HIS A 103 3.14 4.85 -10.89
C HIS A 103 3.88 6.04 -10.27
N ASN A 104 3.18 6.97 -9.60
CA ASN A 104 3.79 8.12 -8.93
C ASN A 104 4.69 7.72 -7.75
N LEU A 105 4.41 6.56 -7.14
CA LEU A 105 5.23 5.96 -6.07
C LEU A 105 6.43 5.15 -6.60
N GLY A 106 6.59 5.04 -7.93
CA GLY A 106 7.70 4.32 -8.55
C GLY A 106 7.48 2.81 -8.71
N PHE A 107 6.26 2.32 -8.53
CA PHE A 107 5.93 0.94 -8.86
C PHE A 107 5.93 0.73 -10.38
N VAL A 108 6.37 -0.47 -10.77
CA VAL A 108 6.33 -0.97 -12.14
C VAL A 108 5.22 -2.00 -12.23
N ARG A 109 4.38 -1.86 -13.26
CA ARG A 109 3.32 -2.83 -13.56
C ARG A 109 3.93 -4.15 -14.00
N SER A 110 3.48 -5.25 -13.42
CA SER A 110 3.72 -6.61 -13.89
C SER A 110 2.41 -7.25 -14.35
N THR A 111 2.49 -8.11 -15.36
CA THR A 111 1.35 -8.90 -15.85
C THR A 111 1.69 -10.38 -15.66
N PHE A 112 1.03 -11.04 -14.71
CA PHE A 112 0.96 -12.49 -14.66
C PHE A 112 -0.44 -12.91 -15.09
N PHE A 113 -0.51 -13.82 -16.07
CA PHE A 113 -1.75 -14.34 -16.67
C PHE A 113 -2.30 -15.52 -15.87
#